data_AF-A0A931TMT0-F1
#
_entry.id   AF-A0A931TMT0-F1
#
_cell.length_a   1.000
_cell.length_b   1.000
_cell.length_c   1.000
_cell.angle_alpha   90.00
_cell.angle_beta   90.00
_cell.angle_gamma   90.00
#
_symmetry.space_group_name_H-M   'P 1'
#
loop_
_entity.id
_entity.type
_entity.pdbx_description
1 polymer ?
#
loop_
_entity_poly.entity_id
_entity_poly.type
_entity_poly.pdbx_seq_one_letter_code
_entity_poly.pdbx_strand_id
1 'polypeptide(L)'
;MTPTRRHTSGKSAKDIFSGKKRKRGRPPVHDEAWTKVTVVLFNRQIAFLDRLAANIHAQSGAAISRAQLIRALVDALSDADIDLTAATSEKDLKATLLARLGRYRLGL
;
A
#
# COMPACT_ATOMS: atom_id res chain seq x y z
N MET A 1 -34.17 12.77 -43.63
CA MET A 1 -32.72 12.58 -43.41
C MET A 1 -32.31 13.45 -42.23
N THR A 2 -31.67 12.84 -41.24
CA THR A 2 -31.57 13.29 -39.83
C THR A 2 -30.29 14.09 -39.57
N PRO A 3 -30.31 15.14 -38.72
CA PRO A 3 -29.09 15.87 -38.35
C PRO A 3 -28.23 15.08 -37.35
N THR A 4 -26.94 14.94 -37.63
CA THR A 4 -25.94 14.32 -36.75
C THR A 4 -25.56 15.30 -35.62
N ARG A 5 -25.89 14.94 -34.37
CA ARG A 5 -25.57 15.73 -33.17
C ARG A 5 -24.10 15.50 -32.77
N ARG A 6 -23.27 16.54 -32.82
CA ARG A 6 -21.90 16.53 -32.27
C ARG A 6 -21.94 16.34 -30.76
N HIS A 7 -21.30 15.28 -30.25
CA HIS A 7 -21.03 15.14 -28.82
C HIS A 7 -19.85 16.05 -28.44
N THR A 8 -20.15 17.19 -27.82
CA THR A 8 -19.13 18.05 -27.18
C THR A 8 -18.72 17.44 -25.84
N SER A 9 -17.45 17.05 -25.73
CA SER A 9 -16.82 16.70 -24.46
C SER A 9 -16.55 17.98 -23.66
N GLY A 10 -17.21 18.13 -22.51
CA GLY A 10 -16.94 19.20 -21.57
C GLY A 10 -17.81 19.09 -20.33
N LYS A 11 -17.19 18.89 -19.15
CA LYS A 11 -17.90 18.91 -17.86
C LYS A 11 -18.35 20.34 -17.57
N SER A 12 -19.58 20.49 -17.10
CA SER A 12 -20.16 21.80 -16.76
C SER A 12 -19.65 22.29 -15.40
N ALA A 13 -19.55 23.60 -15.20
CA ALA A 13 -19.12 24.22 -13.94
C ALA A 13 -19.91 23.73 -12.70
N LYS A 14 -21.13 23.21 -12.90
CA LYS A 14 -21.95 22.58 -11.84
C LYS A 14 -21.37 21.26 -11.31
N ASP A 15 -20.49 20.58 -12.06
CA ASP A 15 -19.82 19.34 -11.64
C ASP A 15 -18.68 19.57 -10.63
N ILE A 16 -18.23 20.81 -10.46
CA ILE A 16 -17.05 21.17 -9.66
C ILE A 16 -17.38 21.29 -8.17
N PHE A 17 -18.61 21.70 -7.81
CA PHE A 17 -18.94 22.09 -6.44
C PHE A 17 -19.85 21.12 -5.66
N SER A 18 -20.46 20.11 -6.27
CA SER A 18 -21.31 19.16 -5.54
C SER A 18 -20.55 17.87 -5.17
N GLY A 19 -19.61 17.98 -4.22
CA GLY A 19 -19.00 16.91 -3.41
C GLY A 19 -19.09 15.47 -3.92
N LYS A 20 -18.47 15.13 -5.07
CA LYS A 20 -18.35 13.74 -5.53
C LYS A 20 -17.40 12.97 -4.61
N LYS A 21 -17.95 12.39 -3.53
CA LYS A 21 -17.33 11.28 -2.79
C LYS A 21 -16.81 10.27 -3.80
N ARG A 22 -15.52 9.90 -3.73
CA ARG A 22 -14.93 8.90 -4.63
C ARG A 22 -15.80 7.65 -4.59
N LYS A 23 -16.36 7.25 -5.73
CA LYS A 23 -17.23 6.07 -5.81
C LYS A 23 -16.43 4.85 -5.36
N ARG A 24 -16.95 4.13 -4.36
CA ARG A 24 -16.52 2.77 -3.97
C ARG A 24 -16.34 1.94 -5.25
N GLY A 25 -15.18 1.31 -5.41
CA GLY A 25 -14.88 0.45 -6.56
C GLY A 25 -14.10 1.08 -7.72
N ARG A 26 -13.72 2.37 -7.67
CA ARG A 26 -12.70 2.88 -8.60
C ARG A 26 -11.35 2.21 -8.27
N PRO A 27 -10.71 1.52 -9.23
CA PRO A 27 -9.39 0.93 -9.00
C PRO A 27 -8.41 2.00 -8.51
N PRO A 28 -7.51 1.67 -7.59
CA PRO A 28 -6.40 2.54 -7.25
C PRO A 28 -5.67 2.95 -8.54
N VAL A 29 -5.53 4.26 -8.76
CA VAL A 29 -4.66 4.77 -9.82
C VAL A 29 -3.25 4.68 -9.26
N HIS A 30 -2.39 3.94 -9.94
CA HIS A 30 -0.98 3.84 -9.62
C HIS A 30 -0.21 4.63 -10.67
N ASP A 31 0.75 5.43 -10.23
CA ASP A 31 1.57 6.28 -11.11
C ASP A 31 2.74 5.48 -11.74
N GLU A 32 3.01 4.28 -11.23
CA GLU A 32 4.08 3.38 -11.64
C GLU A 32 3.52 2.07 -12.23
N ALA A 33 4.26 1.47 -13.17
CA ALA A 33 3.96 0.14 -13.69
C ALA A 33 4.04 -0.90 -12.55
N TRP A 34 3.04 -1.77 -12.46
CA TRP A 34 2.95 -2.74 -11.38
C TRP A 34 2.59 -4.12 -11.92
N THR A 35 3.13 -5.16 -11.27
CA THR A 35 2.80 -6.55 -11.54
C THR A 35 2.02 -7.12 -10.37
N LYS A 36 0.88 -7.76 -10.64
CA LYS A 36 0.11 -8.46 -9.61
C LYS A 36 0.78 -9.78 -9.27
N VAL A 37 1.08 -10.00 -7.99
CA VAL A 37 1.62 -11.26 -7.48
C VAL A 37 0.75 -11.81 -6.36
N THR A 38 0.70 -13.14 -6.25
CA THR A 38 0.05 -13.84 -5.13
C THR A 38 1.14 -14.36 -4.21
N VAL A 39 1.06 -14.03 -2.91
CA VAL A 39 2.00 -14.50 -1.89
C VAL A 39 1.27 -15.27 -0.81
N VAL A 40 1.91 -16.30 -0.25
CA VAL A 40 1.39 -17.05 0.89
C VAL A 40 1.97 -16.46 2.16
N LEU A 41 1.10 -16.03 3.08
CA LEU A 41 1.48 -15.51 4.38
C LEU A 41 0.74 -16.28 5.47
N PHE A 42 1.37 -16.39 6.64
CA PHE A 42 0.71 -16.98 7.80
C PHE A 42 -0.42 -16.06 8.30
N ASN A 43 -1.49 -16.64 8.85
CA ASN A 43 -2.61 -15.89 9.43
C ASN A 43 -2.16 -14.82 10.43
N ARG A 44 -1.13 -15.14 11.25
CA ARG A 44 -0.54 -14.18 12.21
C ARG A 44 0.07 -12.95 11.54
N GLN A 45 0.67 -13.09 10.36
CA GLN A 45 1.27 -11.99 9.60
C GLN A 45 0.18 -11.11 8.99
N ILE A 46 -0.87 -11.73 8.42
CA ILE A 46 -2.04 -10.99 7.91
C ILE A 46 -2.70 -10.17 9.03
N ALA A 47 -2.96 -10.79 10.19
CA ALA A 47 -3.55 -10.11 11.33
C ALA A 47 -2.64 -9.00 11.89
N PHE A 48 -1.32 -9.13 11.79
CA PHE A 48 -0.39 -8.06 12.14
C PHE A 48 -0.49 -6.87 11.17
N LEU A 49 -0.46 -7.13 9.86
CA LEU A 49 -0.57 -6.08 8.83
C LEU A 49 -1.89 -5.32 8.93
N ASP A 50 -3.00 -6.01 9.18
CA ASP A 50 -4.31 -5.38 9.35
C ASP A 50 -4.37 -4.48 10.59
N ARG A 51 -3.84 -4.96 11.72
CA ARG A 51 -3.75 -4.15 12.94
C ARG A 51 -2.87 -2.93 12.76
N LEU A 52 -1.73 -3.08 12.08
CA LEU A 52 -0.84 -1.95 11.79
C LEU A 52 -1.56 -0.91 10.91
N ALA A 53 -2.23 -1.33 9.84
CA ALA A 53 -3.01 -0.44 8.98
C ALA A 53 -4.13 0.27 9.76
N ALA A 54 -4.86 -0.46 10.62
CA ALA A 54 -5.91 0.12 11.46
C ALA A 54 -5.36 1.14 12.47
N ASN A 55 -4.21 0.86 13.09
CA ASN A 55 -3.56 1.78 14.02
C ASN A 55 -3.10 3.06 13.32
N ILE A 56 -2.49 2.95 12.13
CA ILE A 56 -2.10 4.12 11.33
C ILE A 56 -3.34 4.95 10.98
N HIS A 57 -4.43 4.29 10.57
CA HIS A 57 -5.68 4.98 10.27
C HIS A 57 -6.27 5.69 11.50
N ALA A 58 -6.25 5.04 12.66
CA ALA A 58 -6.73 5.63 13.91
C ALA A 58 -5.90 6.86 14.33
N GLN A 59 -4.59 6.84 14.09
CA GLN A 59 -3.68 7.94 14.48
C GLN A 59 -3.64 9.09 13.47
N SER A 60 -3.63 8.78 12.17
CA SER A 60 -3.39 9.77 11.11
C SER A 60 -4.61 10.06 10.24
N GLY A 61 -5.66 9.24 10.32
CA GLY A 61 -6.78 9.26 9.37
C GLY A 61 -6.45 8.68 7.99
N ALA A 62 -5.19 8.34 7.70
CA ALA A 62 -4.77 7.81 6.41
C ALA A 62 -5.15 6.33 6.27
N ALA A 63 -5.69 5.95 5.11
CA ALA A 63 -5.97 4.55 4.78
C ALA A 63 -4.81 3.94 3.99
N ILE A 64 -4.05 3.05 4.63
CA ILE A 64 -2.91 2.34 4.02
C ILE A 64 -3.28 0.88 3.80
N SER A 65 -3.08 0.38 2.57
CA SER A 65 -3.32 -1.02 2.21
C SER A 65 -2.15 -1.93 2.60
N ARG A 66 -2.41 -3.24 2.74
CA ARG A 66 -1.37 -4.26 2.96
C ARG A 66 -0.24 -4.18 1.92
N ALA A 67 -0.59 -3.96 0.65
CA ALA A 67 0.37 -3.84 -0.43
C ALA A 67 1.23 -2.56 -0.32
N GLN A 68 0.69 -1.46 0.19
CA GLN A 68 1.50 -0.26 0.47
C GLN A 68 2.46 -0.48 1.63
N LEU A 69 2.03 -1.15 2.70
CA LEU A 69 2.91 -1.51 3.81
C LEU A 69 4.06 -2.42 3.34
N ILE A 70 3.74 -3.48 2.60
CA ILE A 70 4.76 -4.42 2.10
C ILE A 70 5.74 -3.70 1.17
N ARG A 71 5.26 -2.87 0.23
CA ARG A 71 6.15 -2.11 -0.67
C ARG A 71 7.06 -1.15 0.10
N ALA A 72 6.52 -0.35 1.01
CA ALA A 72 7.33 0.57 1.81
C ALA A 72 8.41 -0.16 2.64
N LEU A 73 8.11 -1.37 3.12
CA LEU A 73 9.11 -2.20 3.80
C LEU A 73 10.18 -2.72 2.85
N VAL A 74 9.81 -3.14 1.64
CA VAL A 74 10.77 -3.57 0.61
C VAL A 74 11.66 -2.41 0.17
N ASP A 75 11.08 -1.25 -0.13
CA ASP A 75 11.82 -0.05 -0.53
C ASP A 75 12.80 0.37 0.57
N ALA A 76 12.35 0.41 1.83
CA ALA A 76 13.22 0.71 2.97
C ALA A 76 14.36 -0.31 3.15
N LEU A 77 14.14 -1.58 2.81
CA LEU A 77 15.19 -2.60 2.84
C LEU A 77 16.15 -2.50 1.65
N SER A 78 15.67 -2.05 0.49
CA SER A 78 16.51 -1.80 -0.68
C SER A 78 17.37 -0.55 -0.50
N ASP A 79 16.85 0.47 0.17
CA ASP A 79 17.57 1.72 0.47
C ASP A 79 18.51 1.58 1.67
N ALA A 80 18.14 0.76 2.65
CA ALA A 80 19.04 0.43 3.74
C ALA A 80 20.12 -0.52 3.20
N ASP A 81 21.37 -0.08 3.20
CA ASP A 81 22.55 -0.86 2.80
C ASP A 81 22.83 -2.03 3.77
N ILE A 82 21.85 -2.92 3.90
CA ILE A 82 21.84 -4.12 4.74
C ILE A 82 22.10 -5.30 3.81
N ASP A 83 23.29 -5.87 3.93
CA ASP A 83 23.58 -7.12 3.25
C ASP A 83 22.77 -8.27 3.87
N LEU A 84 21.77 -8.73 3.11
CA LEU A 84 20.92 -9.88 3.43
C LEU A 84 21.31 -11.13 2.60
N THR A 85 22.30 -11.03 1.72
CA THR A 85 22.65 -12.09 0.75
C THR A 85 23.26 -13.32 1.42
N ALA A 86 23.82 -13.16 2.62
CA ALA A 86 24.32 -14.25 3.44
C ALA A 86 23.22 -15.09 4.11
N ALA A 87 21.96 -14.64 4.09
CA ALA A 87 20.86 -15.32 4.79
C ALA A 87 20.51 -16.65 4.10
N THR A 88 20.54 -17.74 4.86
CA THR A 88 20.27 -19.10 4.32
C THR A 88 18.87 -19.63 4.63
N SER A 89 18.10 -18.93 5.46
CA SER A 89 16.74 -19.31 5.84
C SER A 89 15.90 -18.11 6.25
N GLU A 90 14.56 -18.26 6.31
CA GLU A 90 13.65 -17.22 6.83
C GLU A 90 14.00 -16.83 8.28
N LYS A 91 14.43 -17.81 9.09
CA LYS A 91 14.83 -17.59 10.48
C LYS A 91 16.09 -16.72 10.56
N ASP A 92 17.07 -17.00 9.71
CA ASP A 92 18.33 -16.28 9.63
C ASP A 92 18.10 -14.84 9.13
N LEU A 93 17.32 -14.69 8.06
CA LEU A 93 16.91 -13.38 7.53
C LEU A 93 16.23 -12.53 8.62
N LYS A 94 15.30 -13.12 9.37
CA LYS A 94 14.63 -12.45 10.49
C LYS A 94 15.62 -12.05 11.59
N ALA A 95 16.59 -12.91 11.92
CA ALA A 95 17.59 -12.61 12.95
C ALA A 95 18.46 -11.42 12.55
N THR A 96 18.94 -11.38 11.30
CA THR A 96 19.72 -10.27 10.74
C THR A 96 18.93 -8.96 10.77
N LEU A 97 17.68 -8.99 10.32
CA LEU A 97 16.81 -7.81 10.36
C LEU A 97 16.56 -7.32 11.79
N LEU A 98 16.32 -8.21 12.75
CA LEU A 98 16.14 -7.84 14.16
C LEU A 98 17.41 -7.26 14.78
N ALA A 99 18.59 -7.76 14.41
CA ALA A 99 19.85 -7.22 14.88
C ALA A 99 20.08 -5.78 14.37
N ARG A 100 19.63 -5.48 13.14
CA ARG A 100 19.78 -4.16 12.51
C ARG A 100 18.73 -3.14 12.94
N LEU A 101 17.47 -3.54 13.10
CA LEU A 101 16.37 -2.64 13.46
C LEU A 101 16.38 -2.23 14.95
N GLY A 102 17.24 -2.83 15.76
CA GLY A 102 17.27 -2.62 17.20
C GLY A 102 16.05 -3.24 17.90
N ARG A 103 16.16 -3.47 19.22
CA ARG A 103 15.05 -4.00 20.04
C ARG A 103 13.96 -2.94 20.24
N TYR A 104 13.19 -2.61 19.22
CA TYR A 104 11.92 -1.94 19.42
C TYR A 104 10.86 -2.97 19.79
N ARG A 105 10.77 -3.23 21.10
CA ARG A 105 9.53 -3.70 21.70
C ARG A 105 8.54 -2.55 21.46
N LEU A 106 7.68 -2.67 20.46
CA LEU A 106 6.47 -1.83 20.40
C LEU A 106 5.79 -2.02 21.76
N GLY A 107 5.90 -0.99 22.59
CA GLY A 107 5.47 -1.00 23.98
C GLY A 107 4.02 -1.44 24.07
N LEU A 108 3.84 -2.63 24.63
CA LEU A 108 2.78 -2.93 25.58
C LEU A 108 3.46 -3.04 26.96
#